data_AF-A0A1Q7DMG0-F1
#
_entry.id   AF-A0A1Q7DMG0-F1
#
_cell.length_a   1.000
_cell.length_b   1.000
_cell.length_c   1.000
_cell.angle_alpha   90.00
_cell.angle_beta   90.00
_cell.angle_gamma   90.00
#
_symmetry.space_group_name_H-M   'P 1'
#
loop_
_entity.id
_entity.type
_entity.pdbx_description
1 polymer ?
#
loop_
_entity_poly.entity_id
_entity_poly.type
_entity_poly.pdbx_seq_one_letter_code
_entity_poly.pdbx_strand_id
1 'polypeptide(L)'
;MHIELTEMLRCPETHEEAFLVMSTGEMVGRMVRSGILGCPVCRREFPIMKGVVQFSAGEGAPLRDKNTQSLRGAPSPADAQTLQALLDLSGPGGYVVLVGSAARHAVGLAGLMGGIHFVGINAPPEVGELPVLSLLACETMIPLRGAVARGVVVGPERTSTAWLGEALRVLLRGRRLVIEDERVTAPAGLKQLAMGEGMWVGEKQ
;
A
#
# COMPACT_ATOMS: atom_id res chain seq x y z
N MET A 1 -6.12 9.47 6.89
CA MET A 1 -4.80 8.83 7.08
C MET A 1 -4.42 8.86 8.55
N HIS A 2 -3.87 7.77 9.09
CA HIS A 2 -3.53 7.65 10.51
C HIS A 2 -2.24 8.41 10.85
N ILE A 3 -2.26 9.24 11.87
CA ILE A 3 -1.17 10.22 12.17
C ILE A 3 0.22 9.59 12.30
N GLU A 4 0.36 8.42 12.92
CA GLU A 4 1.63 7.70 13.09
C GLU A 4 2.26 7.25 11.77
N LEU A 5 1.47 7.08 10.71
CA LEU A 5 2.01 6.69 9.41
C LEU A 5 2.99 7.73 8.87
N THR A 6 2.87 9.00 9.30
CA THR A 6 3.75 10.11 8.89
C THR A 6 5.23 9.80 9.12
N GLU A 7 5.59 9.11 10.21
CA GLU A 7 6.97 8.76 10.54
C GLU A 7 7.61 7.79 9.52
N MET A 8 6.76 6.98 8.88
CA MET A 8 7.16 5.99 7.90
C MET A 8 7.16 6.55 6.48
N LEU A 9 6.50 7.68 6.24
CA LEU A 9 6.41 8.26 4.90
C LEU A 9 7.74 8.88 4.46
N ARG A 10 7.99 8.81 3.16
CA ARG A 10 9.16 9.42 2.50
C ARG A 10 8.73 10.24 1.31
N CYS A 11 9.45 11.34 1.07
CA CYS A 11 9.24 12.12 -0.13
C CYS A 11 9.58 11.29 -1.38
N PRO A 12 8.70 11.23 -2.37
CA PRO A 12 8.94 10.48 -3.61
C PRO A 12 9.75 11.24 -4.66
N GLU A 13 10.12 12.50 -4.40
CA GLU A 13 10.86 13.34 -5.35
C GLU A 13 12.34 12.94 -5.43
N THR A 14 13.01 13.31 -6.53
CA THR A 14 14.41 12.95 -6.82
C THR A 14 15.39 13.76 -5.97
N HIS A 15 15.60 13.34 -4.72
CA HIS A 15 16.65 13.80 -3.82
C HIS A 15 16.95 12.70 -2.77
N GLU A 16 17.87 12.95 -1.84
CA GLU A 16 18.16 12.02 -0.74
C GLU A 16 16.89 11.71 0.07
N GLU A 17 16.77 10.48 0.59
CA GLU A 17 15.60 10.05 1.36
C GLU A 17 15.29 11.05 2.50
N ALA A 18 14.11 11.67 2.46
CA ALA A 18 13.68 12.65 3.45
C ALA A 18 12.33 12.26 4.08
N PHE A 19 12.21 12.49 5.39
CA PHE A 19 10.95 12.39 6.11
C PHE A 19 9.99 13.49 5.66
N LEU A 20 8.69 13.24 5.81
CA LEU A 20 7.65 14.24 5.60
C LEU A 20 7.19 14.81 6.94
N VAL A 21 6.93 16.11 6.96
CA VAL A 21 6.35 16.81 8.11
C VAL A 21 4.87 17.05 7.82
N MET A 22 4.00 16.76 8.79
CA MET A 22 2.56 16.94 8.62
C MET A 22 2.06 18.20 9.32
N SER A 23 1.26 18.98 8.59
CA SER A 23 0.35 19.97 9.15
C SER A 23 -1.08 19.44 9.05
N THR A 24 -1.75 19.30 10.19
CA THR A 24 -3.10 18.72 10.27
C THR A 24 -4.17 19.79 10.12
N GLY A 25 -5.20 19.48 9.34
CA GLY A 25 -6.47 20.21 9.31
C GLY A 25 -7.54 19.45 10.10
N GLU A 26 -8.57 18.98 9.40
CA GLU A 26 -9.66 18.18 9.98
C GLU A 26 -9.13 16.81 10.45
N MET A 27 -9.50 16.43 11.67
CA MET A 27 -9.17 15.13 12.26
C MET A 27 -10.39 14.48 12.90
N VAL A 28 -10.47 13.15 12.82
CA VAL A 28 -11.44 12.31 13.54
C VAL A 28 -10.67 11.25 14.31
N GLY A 29 -10.57 11.42 15.64
CA GLY A 29 -9.68 10.60 16.45
C GLY A 29 -8.23 10.75 15.99
N ARG A 30 -7.59 9.63 15.62
CA ARG A 30 -6.22 9.60 15.08
C ARG A 30 -6.14 9.71 13.55
N MET A 31 -7.30 9.81 12.88
CA MET A 31 -7.40 9.88 11.43
C MET A 31 -7.42 11.33 10.97
N VAL A 32 -6.39 11.74 10.24
CA VAL A 32 -6.30 13.03 9.57
C VAL A 32 -7.11 12.96 8.28
N ARG A 33 -8.15 13.79 8.17
CA ARG A 33 -9.09 13.88 7.03
C ARG A 33 -8.66 14.94 6.03
N SER A 34 -8.08 16.04 6.51
CA SER A 34 -7.47 17.07 5.68
C SER A 34 -6.18 17.58 6.32
N GLY A 35 -5.25 18.07 5.51
CA GLY A 35 -3.93 18.49 5.95
C GLY A 35 -2.94 18.52 4.79
N ILE A 36 -1.66 18.76 5.10
CA ILE A 36 -0.57 18.82 4.13
C ILE A 36 0.62 18.05 4.70
N LEU A 37 1.26 17.23 3.88
CA LEU A 37 2.60 16.71 4.13
C LEU A 37 3.62 17.52 3.33
N GLY A 38 4.59 18.12 4.00
CA GLY A 38 5.68 18.85 3.37
C GLY A 38 6.99 18.10 3.45
N CYS A 39 7.77 18.10 2.38
CA CYS A 39 9.17 17.68 2.41
C CYS A 39 10.06 18.87 2.80
N PRO A 40 10.86 18.80 3.88
CA PRO A 40 11.74 19.90 4.28
C PRO A 40 12.91 20.12 3.32
N VAL A 41 13.23 19.14 2.46
CA VAL A 41 14.36 19.19 1.51
C VAL A 41 13.94 19.91 0.22
N CYS A 42 12.94 19.38 -0.48
CA CYS A 42 12.50 19.94 -1.77
C CYS A 42 11.33 20.92 -1.66
N ARG A 43 10.74 21.08 -0.46
CA ARG A 43 9.56 21.91 -0.18
C ARG A 43 8.30 21.51 -0.96
N ARG A 44 8.30 20.30 -1.55
CA ARG A 44 7.09 19.74 -2.16
C ARG A 44 6.05 19.46 -1.08
N GLU A 45 4.82 19.84 -1.38
CA GLU A 45 3.65 19.63 -0.53
C GLU A 45 2.73 18.58 -1.16
N PHE A 46 2.21 17.68 -0.32
CA PHE A 46 1.30 16.62 -0.70
C PHE A 46 0.02 16.75 0.13
N PRO A 47 -1.09 17.19 -0.46
CA PRO A 47 -2.32 17.41 0.29
C PRO A 47 -2.96 16.10 0.73
N ILE A 48 -3.59 16.14 1.89
CA ILE A 48 -4.47 15.09 2.40
C ILE A 48 -5.91 15.51 2.08
N MET A 49 -6.60 14.71 1.27
CA MET A 49 -7.97 14.98 0.83
C MET A 49 -8.86 13.80 1.18
N LYS A 50 -9.89 14.04 2.00
CA LYS A 50 -10.81 13.00 2.50
C LYS A 50 -10.06 11.81 3.12
N GLY A 51 -8.96 12.12 3.80
CA GLY A 51 -8.09 11.15 4.47
C GLY A 51 -7.11 10.39 3.56
N VAL A 52 -7.10 10.68 2.26
CA VAL A 52 -6.15 10.11 1.30
C VAL A 52 -5.02 11.09 1.04
N VAL A 53 -3.77 10.64 1.18
CA VAL A 53 -2.60 11.45 0.83
C VAL A 53 -2.39 11.43 -0.68
N GLN A 54 -2.27 12.60 -1.31
CA GLN A 54 -2.08 12.74 -2.75
C GLN A 54 -0.60 12.99 -3.09
N PHE A 55 0.14 11.92 -3.38
CA PHE A 55 1.53 12.03 -3.87
C PHE A 55 1.64 12.29 -5.37
N SER A 56 0.55 12.04 -6.11
CA SER A 56 0.44 12.30 -7.55
C SER A 56 0.00 13.73 -7.88
N ALA A 57 -0.41 14.52 -6.89
CA ALA A 57 -0.92 15.87 -7.08
C ALA A 57 0.25 16.87 -7.18
N GLY A 58 0.93 16.90 -8.32
CA GLY A 58 1.68 18.08 -8.76
C GLY A 58 0.75 19.15 -9.33
N GLU A 59 1.17 20.42 -9.24
CA GLU A 59 0.42 21.58 -9.75
C GLU A 59 -0.26 21.31 -11.10
N GLY A 60 -1.59 21.36 -11.13
CA GLY A 60 -2.37 21.40 -12.37
C GLY A 60 -2.74 20.07 -13.03
N ALA A 61 -2.54 18.91 -12.40
CA ALA A 61 -3.06 17.67 -12.96
C ALA A 61 -4.59 17.54 -12.70
N PRO A 62 -5.46 17.56 -13.72
CA PRO A 62 -6.88 17.24 -13.51
C PRO A 62 -7.00 15.80 -13.00
N LEU A 63 -7.92 15.60 -12.05
CA LEU A 63 -8.38 14.28 -11.59
C LEU A 63 -8.72 13.45 -12.84
N ARG A 64 -7.80 12.56 -13.25
CA ARG A 64 -7.97 11.79 -14.48
C ARG A 64 -9.12 10.82 -14.30
N ASP A 65 -10.09 10.97 -15.19
CA ASP A 65 -11.27 10.13 -15.32
C ASP A 65 -10.94 8.65 -15.51
N LYS A 66 -11.62 7.86 -14.69
CA LYS A 66 -12.27 6.57 -15.00
C LYS A 66 -11.76 5.83 -16.23
N ASN A 67 -10.68 5.06 -16.03
CA ASN A 67 -10.48 3.85 -16.80
C ASN A 67 -10.25 2.66 -15.86
N THR A 68 -11.21 2.44 -14.95
CA THR A 68 -11.43 1.12 -14.37
C THR A 68 -12.02 0.23 -15.46
N GLN A 69 -11.16 -0.36 -16.28
CA GLN A 69 -11.52 -1.59 -16.96
C GLN A 69 -11.88 -2.59 -15.86
N SER A 70 -13.17 -2.82 -15.69
CA SER A 70 -13.68 -3.93 -14.89
C SER A 70 -13.14 -5.19 -15.55
N LEU A 71 -12.13 -5.81 -14.94
CA LEU A 71 -11.64 -7.14 -15.30
C LEU A 71 -12.79 -8.12 -15.02
N ARG A 72 -13.73 -8.22 -15.95
CA ARG A 72 -14.77 -9.24 -15.95
C ARG A 72 -14.08 -10.59 -16.13
N GLY A 73 -14.13 -11.42 -15.09
CA GLY A 73 -13.52 -12.75 -15.09
C GLY A 73 -12.27 -12.90 -14.20
N ALA A 74 -11.92 -11.90 -13.38
CA ALA A 74 -10.96 -12.13 -12.31
C ALA A 74 -11.52 -13.18 -11.32
N PRO A 75 -10.72 -14.18 -10.90
CA PRO A 75 -11.13 -15.12 -9.87
C PRO A 75 -11.59 -14.35 -8.62
N SER A 76 -12.48 -14.95 -7.83
CA SER A 76 -12.91 -14.34 -6.57
C SER A 76 -11.67 -14.03 -5.72
N PRO A 77 -11.58 -12.83 -5.12
CA PRO A 77 -10.45 -12.50 -4.26
C PRO A 77 -10.34 -13.57 -3.17
N ALA A 78 -9.09 -13.98 -2.88
CA ALA A 78 -8.83 -14.96 -1.82
C ALA A 78 -9.49 -14.50 -0.51
N ASP A 79 -10.05 -15.43 0.26
CA ASP A 79 -10.60 -15.06 1.57
C ASP A 79 -9.49 -14.56 2.52
N ALA A 80 -9.91 -13.82 3.55
CA ALA A 80 -8.98 -13.17 4.44
C ALA A 80 -8.11 -14.16 5.24
N GLN A 81 -8.64 -15.34 5.57
CA GLN A 81 -7.93 -16.39 6.31
C GLN A 81 -6.81 -17.00 5.46
N THR A 82 -7.11 -17.28 4.20
CA THR A 82 -6.15 -17.76 3.21
C THR A 82 -5.06 -16.73 3.03
N LEU A 83 -5.42 -15.46 2.81
CA LEU A 83 -4.44 -14.40 2.62
C LEU A 83 -3.57 -14.17 3.87
N GLN A 84 -4.14 -14.22 5.06
CA GLN A 84 -3.39 -14.17 6.32
C GLN A 84 -2.35 -15.29 6.40
N ALA A 85 -2.74 -16.53 6.08
CA ALA A 85 -1.87 -17.69 6.11
C ALA A 85 -0.75 -17.61 5.06
N LEU A 86 -1.08 -17.19 3.83
CA LEU A 86 -0.11 -16.98 2.77
C LEU A 86 0.93 -15.92 3.16
N LEU A 87 0.52 -14.85 3.85
CA LEU A 87 1.41 -13.79 4.33
C LEU A 87 2.20 -14.15 5.60
N ASP A 88 1.93 -15.29 6.24
CA ASP A 88 2.52 -15.69 7.54
C ASP A 88 2.33 -14.65 8.65
N LEU A 89 1.17 -13.99 8.64
CA LEU A 89 0.91 -12.91 9.57
C LEU A 89 0.46 -13.46 10.91
N SER A 90 1.28 -13.22 11.93
CA SER A 90 1.06 -13.64 13.32
C SER A 90 1.39 -12.49 14.28
N GLY A 91 0.62 -12.35 15.36
CA GLY A 91 0.85 -11.33 16.40
C GLY A 91 0.57 -9.87 15.96
N PRO A 92 0.42 -8.95 16.94
CA PRO A 92 0.04 -7.56 16.67
C PRO A 92 1.21 -6.73 16.12
N GLY A 93 0.89 -5.53 15.62
CA GLY A 93 1.85 -4.47 15.29
C GLY A 93 2.35 -4.46 13.85
N GLY A 94 2.89 -3.31 13.45
CA GLY A 94 3.51 -3.10 12.14
C GLY A 94 2.51 -2.85 11.01
N TYR A 95 3.03 -2.82 9.78
CA TYR A 95 2.27 -2.43 8.60
C TYR A 95 2.11 -3.58 7.61
N VAL A 96 0.95 -3.67 6.98
CA VAL A 96 0.72 -4.47 5.77
C VAL A 96 0.36 -3.54 4.63
N VAL A 97 1.06 -3.67 3.51
CA VAL A 97 0.82 -2.83 2.33
C VAL A 97 -0.07 -3.58 1.35
N LEU A 98 -1.15 -2.93 0.91
CA LEU A 98 -2.11 -3.47 -0.03
C LEU A 98 -2.12 -2.57 -1.28
N VAL A 99 -1.63 -3.09 -2.40
CA VAL A 99 -1.44 -2.30 -3.63
C VAL A 99 -2.58 -2.58 -4.59
N GLY A 100 -3.28 -1.52 -4.99
CA GLY A 100 -4.41 -1.61 -5.90
C GLY A 100 -5.64 -2.26 -5.27
N SER A 101 -6.29 -3.13 -6.02
CA SER A 101 -7.50 -3.88 -5.67
C SER A 101 -7.32 -4.78 -4.46
N ALA A 102 -6.07 -5.16 -4.13
CA ALA A 102 -5.73 -5.83 -2.89
C ALA A 102 -6.13 -5.04 -1.63
N ALA A 103 -6.34 -3.72 -1.73
CA ALA A 103 -6.85 -2.90 -0.62
C ALA A 103 -8.23 -3.35 -0.12
N ARG A 104 -9.01 -4.08 -0.93
CA ARG A 104 -10.30 -4.67 -0.53
C ARG A 104 -10.16 -5.69 0.60
N HIS A 105 -8.99 -6.31 0.75
CA HIS A 105 -8.72 -7.28 1.81
C HIS A 105 -8.60 -6.66 3.20
N ALA A 106 -8.42 -5.34 3.30
CA ALA A 106 -8.13 -4.66 4.55
C ALA A 106 -9.16 -4.95 5.66
N VAL A 107 -10.46 -4.93 5.33
CA VAL A 107 -11.53 -5.18 6.31
C VAL A 107 -11.49 -6.61 6.83
N GLY A 108 -11.37 -7.59 5.92
CA GLY A 108 -11.30 -9.01 6.28
C GLY A 108 -10.07 -9.32 7.12
N LEU A 109 -8.89 -8.83 6.70
CA LEU A 109 -7.64 -9.03 7.44
C LEU A 109 -7.67 -8.34 8.81
N ALA A 110 -8.23 -7.13 8.91
CA ALA A 110 -8.38 -6.43 10.18
C ALA A 110 -9.30 -7.18 11.17
N GLY A 111 -10.32 -7.88 10.66
CA GLY A 111 -11.20 -8.72 11.49
C GLY A 111 -10.49 -9.94 12.09
N LEU A 112 -9.43 -10.42 11.44
CA LEU A 112 -8.62 -11.55 11.92
C LEU A 112 -7.44 -11.13 12.78
N MET A 113 -6.93 -9.91 12.59
CA MET A 113 -5.65 -9.47 13.13
C MET A 113 -5.73 -8.12 13.84
N GLY A 114 -5.74 -8.17 15.17
CA GLY A 114 -5.63 -6.97 16.00
C GLY A 114 -4.26 -6.31 15.92
N GLY A 115 -4.23 -4.99 15.84
CA GLY A 115 -3.01 -4.17 16.00
C GLY A 115 -2.11 -4.06 14.78
N ILE A 116 -2.48 -4.63 13.63
CA ILE A 116 -1.81 -4.34 12.34
C ILE A 116 -2.47 -3.12 11.70
N HIS A 117 -1.65 -2.24 11.16
CA HIS A 117 -2.14 -1.12 10.35
C HIS A 117 -1.97 -1.41 8.87
N PHE A 118 -3.02 -1.22 8.09
CA PHE A 118 -3.01 -1.41 6.65
C PHE A 118 -2.72 -0.10 5.92
N VAL A 119 -1.89 -0.18 4.88
CA VAL A 119 -1.59 0.94 3.99
C VAL A 119 -2.03 0.56 2.58
N GLY A 120 -3.15 1.12 2.15
CA GLY A 120 -3.67 0.97 0.79
C GLY A 120 -2.98 1.93 -0.17
N ILE A 121 -2.34 1.41 -1.21
CA ILE A 121 -1.70 2.20 -2.26
C ILE A 121 -2.58 2.14 -3.50
N ASN A 122 -3.03 3.29 -4.00
CA ASN A 122 -3.89 3.37 -5.20
C ASN A 122 -5.14 2.47 -5.10
N ALA A 123 -5.79 2.48 -3.93
CA ALA A 123 -6.97 1.67 -3.69
C ALA A 123 -8.13 2.05 -4.63
N PRO A 124 -9.00 1.09 -4.98
CA PRO A 124 -10.23 1.37 -5.72
C PRO A 124 -11.12 2.40 -5.00
N PRO A 125 -11.92 3.20 -5.72
CA PRO A 125 -12.70 4.29 -5.15
C PRO A 125 -13.78 3.85 -4.14
N GLU A 126 -14.22 2.59 -4.19
CA GLU A 126 -15.15 2.02 -3.22
C GLU A 126 -14.50 1.71 -1.86
N VAL A 127 -13.16 1.68 -1.77
CA VAL A 127 -12.42 1.46 -0.53
C VAL A 127 -12.25 2.80 0.17
N GLY A 128 -13.00 2.99 1.25
CA GLY A 128 -12.82 4.12 2.16
C GLY A 128 -11.70 3.89 3.18
N GLU A 129 -11.16 4.97 3.75
CA GLU A 129 -10.26 4.85 4.89
C GLU A 129 -11.00 4.32 6.14
N LEU A 130 -10.24 3.64 7.00
CA LEU A 130 -10.72 3.09 8.27
C LEU A 130 -9.69 3.41 9.36
N PRO A 131 -10.04 3.32 10.65
CA PRO A 131 -9.05 3.51 11.73
C PRO A 131 -7.79 2.64 11.58
N VAL A 132 -7.96 1.46 10.96
CA VAL A 132 -6.88 0.48 10.67
C VAL A 132 -6.36 0.54 9.24
N LEU A 133 -6.88 1.42 8.37
CA LEU A 133 -6.52 1.51 6.94
C LEU A 133 -6.27 2.95 6.55
N SER A 134 -5.02 3.26 6.20
CA SER A 134 -4.65 4.54 5.57
C SER A 134 -4.47 4.37 4.07
N LEU A 135 -4.88 5.38 3.30
CA LEU A 135 -4.87 5.35 1.84
C LEU A 135 -3.92 6.40 1.28
N LEU A 136 -3.09 5.99 0.32
CA LEU A 136 -2.14 6.83 -0.39
C LEU A 136 -2.40 6.71 -1.90
N ALA A 137 -2.44 7.83 -2.61
CA ALA A 137 -2.49 7.89 -4.07
C ALA A 137 -1.11 8.28 -4.61
N CYS A 138 -0.52 7.45 -5.46
CA CYS A 138 0.87 7.55 -5.89
C CYS A 138 1.02 7.12 -7.36
N GLU A 139 1.88 7.77 -8.14
CA GLU A 139 2.11 7.41 -9.55
C GLU A 139 3.27 6.44 -9.76
N THR A 140 4.41 6.73 -9.15
CA THR A 140 5.70 6.14 -9.52
C THR A 140 6.27 5.19 -8.49
N MET A 141 5.91 5.35 -7.21
CA MET A 141 6.53 4.60 -6.11
C MET A 141 5.65 4.51 -4.86
N ILE A 142 6.00 3.61 -3.94
CA ILE A 142 5.35 3.50 -2.62
C ILE A 142 6.07 4.47 -1.67
N PRO A 143 5.45 5.55 -1.18
CA PRO A 143 6.13 6.61 -0.42
C PRO A 143 6.34 6.23 1.06
N LEU A 144 6.83 5.01 1.29
CA LEU A 144 7.24 4.49 2.59
C LEU A 144 8.76 4.29 2.60
N ARG A 145 9.36 4.41 3.78
CA ARG A 145 10.73 3.94 4.02
C ARG A 145 10.87 2.47 3.62
N GLY A 146 12.05 2.07 3.16
CA GLY A 146 12.36 0.66 2.94
C GLY A 146 12.22 -0.20 4.20
N ALA A 147 11.90 -1.48 4.01
CA ALA A 147 11.85 -2.50 5.08
C ALA A 147 10.98 -2.10 6.30
N VAL A 148 9.72 -1.72 6.06
CA VAL A 148 8.72 -1.39 7.10
C VAL A 148 7.52 -2.33 7.11
N ALA A 149 7.22 -2.98 5.98
CA ALA A 149 6.04 -3.81 5.82
C ALA A 149 6.30 -5.25 6.26
N ARG A 150 5.40 -5.80 7.06
CA ARG A 150 5.39 -7.20 7.51
C ARG A 150 4.80 -8.16 6.49
N GLY A 151 4.10 -7.62 5.50
CA GLY A 151 3.53 -8.33 4.37
C GLY A 151 3.11 -7.32 3.31
N VAL A 152 3.14 -7.75 2.05
CA VAL A 152 2.68 -6.94 0.94
C VAL A 152 1.78 -7.80 0.05
N VAL A 153 0.66 -7.23 -0.38
CA VAL A 153 -0.25 -7.84 -1.35
C VAL A 153 -0.36 -6.91 -2.55
N VAL A 154 -0.16 -7.45 -3.75
CA VAL A 154 -0.22 -6.69 -5.01
C VAL A 154 -1.37 -7.22 -5.86
N GLY A 155 -2.34 -6.35 -6.15
CA GLY A 155 -3.44 -6.66 -7.06
C GLY A 155 -2.98 -6.83 -8.51
N PRO A 156 -3.78 -7.52 -9.35
CA PRO A 156 -3.42 -7.87 -10.73
C PRO A 156 -3.08 -6.66 -11.61
N GLU A 157 -3.61 -5.47 -11.32
CA GLU A 157 -3.39 -4.27 -12.11
C GLU A 157 -2.08 -3.51 -11.79
N ARG A 158 -1.30 -4.01 -10.82
CA ARG A 158 -0.04 -3.40 -10.35
C ARG A 158 1.13 -4.39 -10.34
N THR A 159 1.13 -5.36 -11.25
CA THR A 159 2.17 -6.41 -11.35
C THR A 159 3.36 -6.04 -12.23
N SER A 160 3.53 -4.76 -12.59
CA SER A 160 4.70 -4.32 -13.36
C SER A 160 5.98 -4.44 -12.54
N THR A 161 7.12 -4.62 -13.21
CA THR A 161 8.44 -4.75 -12.54
C THR A 161 8.76 -3.60 -11.59
N ALA A 162 8.34 -2.36 -11.94
CA ALA A 162 8.52 -1.20 -11.08
C ALA A 162 7.73 -1.33 -9.75
N TRP A 163 6.44 -1.70 -9.83
CA TRP A 163 5.61 -1.89 -8.64
C TRP A 163 6.05 -3.07 -7.78
N LEU A 164 6.50 -4.16 -8.40
CA LEU A 164 7.03 -5.32 -7.67
C LEU A 164 8.37 -4.99 -7.00
N GLY A 165 9.23 -4.20 -7.64
CA GLY A 165 10.45 -3.67 -7.04
C GLY A 165 10.16 -2.82 -5.81
N GLU A 166 9.14 -1.97 -5.88
CA GLU A 166 8.70 -1.14 -4.76
C GLU A 166 8.06 -1.96 -3.62
N ALA A 167 7.21 -2.92 -3.97
CA ALA A 167 6.65 -3.88 -3.01
C ALA A 167 7.77 -4.63 -2.26
N LEU A 168 8.81 -5.06 -3.00
CA LEU A 168 9.98 -5.69 -2.41
C LEU A 168 10.80 -4.72 -1.55
N ARG A 169 10.97 -3.46 -1.96
CA ARG A 169 11.72 -2.43 -1.22
C ARG A 169 11.13 -2.19 0.17
N VAL A 170 9.80 -2.06 0.26
CA VAL A 170 9.11 -1.78 1.53
C VAL A 170 8.96 -3.04 2.41
N LEU A 171 9.00 -4.24 1.84
CA LEU A 171 8.89 -5.51 2.56
C LEU A 171 10.12 -5.78 3.44
N LEU A 172 9.90 -6.20 4.68
CA LEU A 172 10.94 -6.69 5.60
C LEU A 172 11.56 -8.00 5.08
N ARG A 173 12.83 -8.26 5.38
CA ARG A 173 13.46 -9.57 5.11
C ARG A 173 12.74 -10.69 5.89
N GLY A 174 12.67 -11.87 5.30
CA GLY A 174 11.95 -13.02 5.85
C GLY A 174 10.43 -12.86 5.87
N ARG A 175 9.88 -11.84 5.19
CA ARG A 175 8.45 -11.61 5.06
C ARG A 175 7.98 -11.90 3.64
N ARG A 176 6.67 -12.09 3.51
CA ARG A 176 6.06 -12.63 2.30
C ARG A 176 5.38 -11.54 1.47
N LEU A 177 5.56 -11.67 0.15
CA LEU A 177 4.86 -10.95 -0.89
C LEU A 177 3.84 -11.89 -1.51
N VAL A 178 2.59 -11.44 -1.62
CA VAL A 178 1.53 -12.12 -2.34
C VAL A 178 1.14 -11.29 -3.55
N ILE A 179 1.07 -11.91 -4.72
CA ILE A 179 0.69 -11.27 -5.97
C ILE A 179 -0.57 -11.98 -6.48
N GLU A 180 -1.63 -11.22 -6.70
CA GLU A 180 -2.90 -11.71 -7.25
C GLU A 180 -2.85 -11.88 -8.78
N ASP A 181 -1.75 -12.47 -9.25
CA ASP A 181 -1.55 -12.94 -10.62
C ASP A 181 -0.48 -14.04 -10.64
N GLU A 182 -0.91 -15.28 -10.86
CA GLU A 182 0.01 -16.44 -10.94
C GLU A 182 0.93 -16.42 -12.16
N ARG A 183 0.65 -15.58 -13.16
CA ARG A 183 1.43 -15.50 -14.41
C ARG A 183 2.62 -14.55 -14.32
N VAL A 184 2.81 -13.93 -13.16
CA VAL A 184 3.90 -12.98 -12.93
C VAL A 184 5.26 -13.68 -12.98
N THR A 185 6.24 -13.06 -13.62
CA THR A 185 7.62 -13.50 -13.50
C THR A 185 8.12 -13.18 -12.10
N ALA A 186 8.64 -14.18 -11.39
CA ALA A 186 9.17 -14.02 -10.04
C ALA A 186 10.18 -12.86 -9.98
N PRO A 187 9.94 -11.83 -9.14
CA PRO A 187 10.90 -10.75 -8.94
C PRO A 187 12.21 -11.28 -8.35
N ALA A 188 13.33 -10.70 -8.78
CA ALA A 188 14.63 -11.01 -8.18
C ALA A 188 14.63 -10.70 -6.67
N GLY A 189 15.32 -11.53 -5.88
CA GLY A 189 15.39 -11.36 -4.42
C GLY A 189 14.22 -11.98 -3.64
N LEU A 190 13.31 -12.71 -4.31
CA LEU A 190 12.28 -13.51 -3.68
C LEU A 190 12.53 -15.00 -3.89
N LYS A 191 12.36 -15.78 -2.83
CA LYS A 191 12.24 -17.24 -2.90
C LYS A 191 10.76 -17.57 -3.09
N GLN A 192 10.41 -18.22 -4.20
CA GLN A 192 9.05 -18.70 -4.43
C GLN A 192 8.68 -19.75 -3.37
N LEU A 193 7.51 -19.57 -2.74
CA LEU A 193 6.96 -20.49 -1.75
C LEU A 193 5.78 -21.27 -2.31
N ALA A 194 4.90 -20.60 -3.06
CA ALA A 194 3.70 -21.19 -3.65
C ALA A 194 3.27 -20.45 -4.92
N MET A 195 2.52 -21.15 -5.78
CA MET A 195 1.87 -20.60 -6.97
C MET A 195 0.64 -21.45 -7.30
N GLY A 196 -0.48 -20.81 -7.65
CA GLY A 196 -1.74 -21.46 -7.98
C GLY A 196 -2.94 -20.66 -7.45
N GLU A 197 -4.15 -21.05 -7.84
CA GLU A 197 -5.41 -20.35 -7.49
C GLU A 197 -5.39 -18.85 -7.90
N GLY A 198 -4.68 -18.51 -8.98
CA GLY A 198 -4.53 -17.12 -9.42
C GLY A 198 -3.53 -16.31 -8.61
N MET A 199 -2.75 -16.95 -7.72
CA MET A 199 -1.84 -16.30 -6.79
C MET A 199 -0.40 -16.76 -6.99
N TRP A 200 0.54 -15.85 -6.75
CA TRP A 200 1.96 -16.15 -6.60
C TRP A 200 2.45 -15.67 -5.23
N VAL A 201 3.23 -16.48 -4.51
CA VAL A 201 3.72 -16.17 -3.17
C VAL A 201 5.22 -16.37 -3.07
N GLY A 202 5.92 -15.37 -2.55
CA GLY A 202 7.36 -15.41 -2.33
C GLY A 202 7.81 -14.78 -1.03
N GLU A 203 8.97 -15.18 -0.55
CA GLU A 203 9.62 -14.67 0.65
C GLU A 203 10.87 -13.86 0.31
N LYS A 204 10.98 -12.66 0.89
CA LYS A 204 12.15 -11.80 0.72
C LYS A 204 13.37 -12.38 1.44
N GLN A 205 14.44 -12.62 0.67
CA GLN A 205 15.75 -13.06 1.19
C GLN A 205 16.55 -11.91 1.82
#